data_AF-A0A0Q1AC29-F1
#
_entry.id   AF-A0A0Q1AC29-F1
#
_cell.length_a   1.000
_cell.length_b   1.000
_cell.length_c   1.000
_cell.angle_alpha   90.00
_cell.angle_beta   90.00
_cell.angle_gamma   90.00
#
_symmetry.space_group_name_H-M   'P 1'
#
loop_
_entity.id
_entity.type
_entity.pdbx_description
1 polymer ?
#
loop_
_entity_poly.entity_id
_entity_poly.type
_entity_poly.pdbx_seq_one_letter_code
_entity_poly.pdbx_strand_id
1 'polypeptide(L)'
;MISGIQFEKNIYLVIPMTTDPSYEYKKLRYCYTMKNVLHVIAINAPHWRIARLFYKLRGTKMGKNVAIGHQAFLEETRPWLIEIGNNVVIGPRTIITVQDGSYHRSNPDYPTIQKKVIIEDNVYIGAGVNIIRGVTVGKNSIIGAGSVVIHDIPQNSVAVGNPAKVIKSTKDLKL
;
A
#
# COMPACT_ATOMS: atom_id res chain seq x y z
N MET A 1 18.20 31.42 -20.46
CA MET A 1 16.83 31.57 -19.91
C MET A 1 16.09 30.30 -20.28
N ILE A 2 15.74 29.37 -19.38
CA ILE A 2 15.02 29.47 -18.10
C ILE A 2 15.70 28.49 -17.11
N SER A 3 16.55 28.95 -16.19
CA SER A 3 16.30 29.13 -14.75
C SER A 3 15.50 28.00 -14.05
N GLY A 4 16.22 27.21 -13.25
CA GLY A 4 15.80 26.77 -11.91
C GLY A 4 14.68 25.75 -11.80
N ILE A 5 15.03 24.48 -11.56
CA ILE A 5 14.21 23.64 -10.68
C ILE A 5 15.13 22.94 -9.68
N GLN A 6 15.15 23.50 -8.48
CA GLN A 6 15.71 22.91 -7.28
C GLN A 6 14.67 21.90 -6.75
N PHE A 7 14.91 20.60 -6.90
CA PHE A 7 14.03 19.59 -6.30
C PHE A 7 14.56 19.19 -4.92
N GLU A 8 13.77 19.55 -3.91
CA GLU A 8 14.02 19.28 -2.50
C GLU A 8 14.15 17.78 -2.18
N LYS A 9 14.99 17.50 -1.18
CA LYS A 9 15.21 16.21 -0.55
C LYS A 9 13.91 15.62 0.02
N ASN A 10 13.15 14.88 -0.79
CA ASN A 10 12.10 14.00 -0.30
C ASN A 10 12.09 12.68 -1.09
N ILE A 11 12.86 11.71 -0.59
CA ILE A 11 12.75 10.25 -0.77
C ILE A 11 12.03 9.80 -2.07
N TYR A 12 12.64 10.08 -3.23
CA TYR A 12 12.43 9.29 -4.43
C TYR A 12 13.52 8.23 -4.44
N LEU A 13 13.18 6.98 -4.13
CA LEU A 13 14.10 5.87 -4.37
C LEU A 13 14.05 5.55 -5.87
N VAL A 14 14.80 6.31 -6.67
CA VAL A 14 15.09 5.94 -8.06
C VAL A 14 16.06 4.78 -7.99
N ILE A 15 15.56 3.54 -8.10
CA ILE A 15 16.42 2.40 -8.38
C ILE A 15 16.54 2.35 -9.90
N PRO A 16 17.65 2.77 -10.50
CA PRO A 16 17.89 2.52 -11.91
C PRO A 16 17.87 1.01 -12.13
N MET A 17 17.04 0.53 -13.05
CA MET A 17 17.28 -0.78 -13.64
C MET A 17 18.53 -0.65 -14.50
N THR A 18 19.66 -1.18 -14.00
CA THR A 18 20.97 -1.52 -14.63
C THR A 18 22.08 -1.06 -13.66
N THR A 19 23.07 -1.86 -13.23
CA THR A 19 24.05 -2.66 -14.00
C THR A 19 24.69 -3.81 -13.19
N ASP A 20 24.13 -5.03 -13.27
CA ASP A 20 24.79 -6.36 -13.34
C ASP A 20 23.66 -7.42 -13.38
N PRO A 21 23.29 -7.94 -14.56
CA PRO A 21 22.10 -8.77 -14.74
C PRO A 21 22.24 -10.22 -14.25
N SER A 22 23.41 -10.66 -13.76
CA SER A 22 23.70 -12.10 -13.65
C SER A 22 23.60 -12.68 -12.24
N TYR A 23 24.04 -11.94 -11.21
CA TYR A 23 24.10 -12.43 -9.83
C TYR A 23 23.04 -11.79 -8.93
N GLU A 24 22.95 -10.45 -8.94
CA GLU A 24 21.90 -9.70 -8.24
C GLU A 24 20.52 -10.07 -8.77
N TYR A 25 20.35 -10.25 -10.09
CA TYR A 25 19.06 -10.62 -10.67
C TYR A 25 18.60 -12.03 -10.28
N LYS A 26 19.50 -13.01 -10.16
CA LYS A 26 19.14 -14.38 -9.70
C LYS A 26 18.76 -14.39 -8.23
N LYS A 27 19.47 -13.64 -7.39
CA LYS A 27 19.17 -13.49 -5.96
C LYS A 27 17.91 -12.67 -5.73
N LEU A 28 17.71 -11.57 -6.46
CA LEU A 28 16.45 -10.82 -6.50
C LEU A 28 15.31 -11.71 -6.98
N ARG A 29 15.49 -12.48 -8.06
CA ARG A 29 14.47 -13.39 -8.60
C ARG A 29 14.15 -14.52 -7.65
N TYR A 30 15.13 -15.10 -6.96
CA TYR A 30 14.89 -16.09 -5.90
C TYR A 30 14.10 -15.48 -4.74
N CYS A 31 14.53 -14.31 -4.25
CA CYS A 31 13.80 -13.55 -3.24
C CYS A 31 12.40 -13.14 -3.73
N TYR A 32 12.24 -12.86 -5.01
CA TYR A 32 10.97 -12.49 -5.65
C TYR A 32 10.05 -13.70 -5.73
N THR A 33 10.53 -14.84 -6.25
CA THR A 33 9.81 -16.11 -6.28
C THR A 33 9.39 -16.54 -4.88
N MET A 34 10.29 -16.46 -3.90
CA MET A 34 9.97 -16.77 -2.51
C MET A 34 8.94 -15.79 -1.93
N LYS A 35 9.11 -14.47 -2.15
CA LYS A 35 8.13 -13.46 -1.72
C LYS A 35 6.77 -13.65 -2.39
N ASN A 36 6.72 -14.22 -3.59
CA ASN A 36 5.49 -14.53 -4.30
C ASN A 36 4.81 -15.77 -3.73
N VAL A 37 5.56 -16.82 -3.38
CA VAL A 37 5.00 -17.97 -2.63
C VAL A 37 4.42 -17.49 -1.30
N LEU A 38 5.16 -16.65 -0.56
CA LEU A 38 4.66 -16.05 0.68
C LEU A 38 3.43 -15.16 0.42
N HIS A 39 3.33 -14.50 -0.73
CA HIS A 39 2.18 -13.70 -1.10
C HIS A 39 0.94 -14.56 -1.33
N VAL A 40 1.08 -15.67 -2.07
CA VAL A 40 0.01 -16.64 -2.32
C VAL A 40 -0.50 -17.27 -1.01
N ILE A 41 0.39 -17.55 -0.07
CA ILE A 41 -0.01 -18.02 1.26
C ILE A 41 -0.73 -16.91 2.03
N ALA A 42 -0.20 -15.68 2.01
CA ALA A 42 -0.78 -14.55 2.74
C ALA A 42 -2.21 -14.23 2.28
N ILE A 43 -2.44 -14.19 0.97
CA ILE A 43 -3.72 -13.81 0.36
C ILE A 43 -4.81 -14.87 0.58
N ASN A 44 -4.42 -16.15 0.72
CA ASN A 44 -5.33 -17.27 0.94
C ASN A 44 -5.37 -17.76 2.39
N ALA A 45 -4.67 -17.09 3.31
CA ALA A 45 -4.56 -17.57 4.69
C ALA A 45 -5.95 -17.69 5.36
N PRO A 46 -6.24 -18.80 6.06
CA PRO A 46 -7.56 -19.06 6.65
C PRO A 46 -7.83 -18.20 7.90
N HIS A 47 -6.81 -17.52 8.42
CA HIS A 47 -6.92 -16.66 9.59
C HIS A 47 -6.04 -15.42 9.46
N TRP A 48 -6.56 -14.25 9.83
CA TRP A 48 -5.88 -12.96 9.68
C TRP A 48 -4.52 -12.87 10.37
N ARG A 49 -4.31 -13.60 11.48
CA ARG A 49 -2.99 -13.71 12.15
C ARG A 49 -1.93 -14.36 11.27
N ILE A 50 -2.33 -15.37 10.49
CA ILE A 50 -1.44 -16.06 9.55
C ILE A 50 -1.15 -15.11 8.38
N ALA A 51 -2.18 -14.49 7.79
CA ALA A 51 -2.01 -13.48 6.74
C ALA A 51 -1.01 -12.40 7.17
N ARG A 52 -1.21 -11.84 8.37
CA ARG A 52 -0.32 -10.83 8.98
C ARG A 52 1.12 -11.31 9.09
N LEU A 53 1.37 -12.54 9.55
CA LEU A 53 2.71 -13.10 9.64
C LEU A 53 3.40 -13.11 8.27
N PHE A 54 2.73 -13.66 7.25
CA PHE A 54 3.30 -13.76 5.91
C PHE A 54 3.51 -12.38 5.25
N TYR A 55 2.57 -11.44 5.44
CA TYR A 55 2.77 -10.08 4.95
C TYR A 55 3.95 -9.35 5.62
N LYS A 56 4.19 -9.59 6.92
CA LYS A 56 5.39 -9.09 7.61
C LYS A 56 6.66 -9.75 7.09
N LEU A 57 6.67 -11.08 6.90
CA LEU A 57 7.83 -11.81 6.33
C LEU A 57 8.19 -11.33 4.92
N ARG A 58 7.22 -10.84 4.15
CA ARG A 58 7.46 -10.22 2.83
C ARG A 58 8.12 -8.85 2.92
N GLY A 59 7.99 -8.16 4.05
CA GLY A 59 8.61 -6.85 4.32
C GLY A 59 7.62 -5.73 4.64
N THR A 60 6.31 -6.00 4.70
CA THR A 60 5.32 -4.98 5.07
C THR A 60 5.51 -4.56 6.52
N LYS A 61 5.57 -3.25 6.79
CA LYS A 61 5.68 -2.74 8.16
C LYS A 61 4.27 -2.71 8.78
N MET A 62 4.10 -3.40 9.91
CA MET A 62 2.81 -3.51 10.58
C MET A 62 2.94 -3.43 12.10
N GLY A 63 2.06 -2.67 12.72
CA GLY A 63 1.90 -2.59 14.17
C GLY A 63 1.23 -3.83 14.79
N LYS A 64 0.67 -3.64 15.99
CA LYS A 64 -0.07 -4.65 16.74
C LYS A 64 -1.51 -4.75 16.24
N ASN A 65 -2.12 -5.93 16.39
CA ASN A 65 -3.55 -6.15 16.12
C ASN A 65 -4.02 -5.71 14.72
N VAL A 66 -3.26 -6.05 13.67
CA VAL A 66 -3.66 -5.82 12.28
C VAL A 66 -4.42 -7.04 11.76
N ALA A 67 -5.69 -6.88 11.44
CA ALA A 67 -6.52 -7.90 10.81
C ALA A 67 -6.53 -7.67 9.29
N ILE A 68 -6.29 -8.72 8.52
CA ILE A 68 -6.26 -8.68 7.06
C ILE A 68 -7.24 -9.72 6.55
N GLY A 69 -8.24 -9.26 5.81
CA GLY A 69 -9.29 -10.08 5.23
C GLY A 69 -8.78 -10.94 4.08
N HIS A 70 -9.52 -12.02 3.82
CA HIS A 70 -9.23 -12.95 2.73
C HIS A 70 -9.12 -12.22 1.39
N GLN A 71 -8.16 -12.62 0.57
CA GLN A 71 -7.92 -12.04 -0.75
C GLN A 71 -7.52 -10.55 -0.78
N ALA A 72 -7.21 -9.92 0.36
CA ALA A 72 -6.59 -8.61 0.34
C ALA A 72 -5.19 -8.71 -0.30
N PHE A 73 -4.94 -7.89 -1.32
CA PHE A 73 -3.70 -7.79 -2.07
C PHE A 73 -2.91 -6.58 -1.56
N LEU A 74 -1.77 -6.84 -0.93
CA LEU A 74 -0.82 -5.81 -0.51
C LEU A 74 0.43 -5.95 -1.37
N GLU A 75 0.77 -4.87 -2.10
CA GLU A 75 1.89 -4.73 -3.04
C GLU A 75 2.84 -5.94 -3.12
N GLU A 76 2.92 -6.54 -4.31
CA GLU A 76 3.75 -7.72 -4.55
C GLU A 76 5.25 -7.42 -4.46
N THR A 77 5.70 -6.36 -5.12
CA THR A 77 7.12 -6.18 -5.46
C THR A 77 7.89 -5.41 -4.40
N ARG A 78 7.23 -4.44 -3.76
CA ARG A 78 7.81 -3.50 -2.79
C ARG A 78 6.97 -3.37 -1.51
N PRO A 79 6.67 -4.48 -0.81
CA PRO A 79 5.83 -4.48 0.38
C PRO A 79 6.36 -3.58 1.51
N TRP A 80 7.68 -3.31 1.55
CA TRP A 80 8.31 -2.41 2.54
C TRP A 80 7.94 -0.93 2.39
N LEU A 81 7.25 -0.56 1.31
CA LEU A 81 6.67 0.77 1.11
C LEU A 81 5.26 0.90 1.68
N ILE A 82 4.67 -0.18 2.21
CA ILE A 82 3.41 -0.16 2.95
C ILE A 82 3.73 -0.11 4.45
N GLU A 83 3.21 0.91 5.13
CA GLU A 83 3.33 1.10 6.58
C GLU A 83 1.92 1.10 7.20
N ILE A 84 1.68 0.19 8.14
CA ILE A 84 0.39 0.01 8.80
C ILE A 84 0.58 0.15 10.31
N GLY A 85 -0.23 1.00 10.94
CA GLY A 85 -0.26 1.25 12.37
C GLY A 85 -0.83 0.08 13.19
N ASN A 86 -1.31 0.41 14.38
CA ASN A 86 -1.90 -0.52 15.34
C ASN A 86 -3.42 -0.57 15.19
N ASN A 87 -4.01 -1.72 15.52
CA ASN A 87 -5.47 -1.93 15.56
C ASN A 87 -6.16 -1.59 14.22
N VAL A 88 -5.53 -1.96 13.11
CA VAL A 88 -6.05 -1.73 11.76
C VAL A 88 -6.83 -2.95 11.28
N VAL A 89 -7.96 -2.72 10.63
CA VAL A 89 -8.70 -3.75 9.91
C VAL A 89 -8.64 -3.46 8.41
N ILE A 90 -8.19 -4.45 7.65
CA ILE A 90 -8.23 -4.44 6.18
C ILE A 90 -9.26 -5.45 5.71
N GLY A 91 -10.32 -4.97 5.07
CA GLY A 91 -11.39 -5.79 4.55
C GLY A 91 -10.93 -6.73 3.44
N PRO A 92 -11.67 -7.83 3.19
CA PRO A 92 -11.33 -8.79 2.15
C PRO A 92 -11.31 -8.13 0.76
N ARG A 93 -10.48 -8.66 -0.14
CA ARG A 93 -10.32 -8.17 -1.52
C ARG A 93 -9.90 -6.70 -1.65
N THR A 94 -9.39 -6.09 -0.59
CA THR A 94 -8.78 -4.76 -0.65
C THR A 94 -7.46 -4.83 -1.43
N ILE A 95 -7.17 -3.83 -2.26
CA ILE A 95 -5.94 -3.72 -3.02
C ILE A 95 -5.18 -2.48 -2.56
N ILE A 96 -3.91 -2.65 -2.18
CA ILE A 96 -3.00 -1.55 -1.83
C ILE A 96 -1.78 -1.62 -2.74
N THR A 97 -1.58 -0.57 -3.55
CA THR A 97 -0.44 -0.44 -4.48
C THR A 97 0.45 0.72 -4.09
N VAL A 98 1.76 0.59 -4.32
CA VAL A 98 2.75 1.65 -4.01
C VAL A 98 3.52 2.12 -5.25
N GLN A 99 3.19 1.55 -6.41
CA GLN A 99 3.88 1.83 -7.66
C GLN A 99 2.92 2.09 -8.82
N ASP A 100 3.41 2.82 -9.82
CA ASP A 100 2.69 3.13 -11.05
C ASP A 100 3.69 3.19 -12.22
N GLY A 101 3.55 2.24 -13.14
CA GLY A 101 4.36 2.12 -14.35
C GLY A 101 3.65 2.59 -15.61
N SER A 102 2.48 3.26 -15.50
CA SER A 102 1.70 3.69 -16.67
C SER A 102 2.51 4.61 -17.60
N TYR A 103 3.30 5.51 -17.04
CA TYR A 103 4.20 6.39 -17.80
C TYR A 103 5.41 5.65 -18.39
N HIS A 104 5.97 4.65 -17.67
CA HIS A 104 7.06 3.83 -18.22
C HIS A 104 6.61 3.05 -19.47
N ARG A 105 5.31 2.70 -19.54
CA ARG A 105 4.75 2.03 -20.72
C ARG A 105 4.67 2.96 -21.94
N SER A 106 4.44 4.26 -21.75
CA SER A 106 4.40 5.23 -22.86
C SER A 106 5.79 5.72 -23.26
N ASN A 107 6.74 5.78 -22.33
CA ASN A 107 8.14 6.02 -22.62
C ASN A 107 9.03 5.24 -21.62
N PRO A 108 9.87 4.29 -22.09
CA PRO A 108 10.77 3.51 -21.24
C PRO A 108 11.74 4.33 -20.39
N ASP A 109 12.04 5.58 -20.78
CA ASP A 109 12.90 6.48 -20.01
C ASP A 109 12.21 7.03 -18.76
N TYR A 110 10.87 6.99 -18.69
CA TYR A 110 10.17 7.40 -17.48
C TYR A 110 10.36 6.36 -16.37
N PRO A 111 10.78 6.79 -15.17
CA PRO A 111 10.89 5.88 -14.05
C PRO A 111 9.50 5.43 -13.58
N THR A 112 9.43 4.20 -13.06
CA THR A 112 8.24 3.76 -12.31
C THR A 112 8.09 4.62 -11.06
N ILE A 113 6.95 5.30 -10.92
CA ILE A 113 6.66 6.12 -9.74
C ILE A 113 6.47 5.18 -8.57
N GLN A 114 7.17 5.44 -7.46
CA GLN A 114 7.06 4.68 -6.22
C GLN A 114 6.79 5.64 -5.08
N LYS A 115 5.67 5.46 -4.37
CA LYS A 115 5.32 6.27 -3.21
C LYS A 115 4.73 5.40 -2.11
N LYS A 116 5.17 5.64 -0.88
CA LYS A 116 4.69 4.90 0.29
C LYS A 116 3.17 5.05 0.45
N VAL A 117 2.55 4.00 0.98
CA VAL A 117 1.19 4.08 1.50
C VAL A 117 1.26 3.93 3.01
N ILE A 118 0.62 4.86 3.72
CA ILE A 118 0.60 4.89 5.18
C ILE A 118 -0.84 4.71 5.64
N ILE A 119 -1.07 3.71 6.47
CA ILE A 119 -2.35 3.48 7.15
C ILE A 119 -2.08 3.66 8.64
N GLU A 120 -2.61 4.72 9.23
CA GLU A 120 -2.36 5.04 10.64
C GLU A 120 -3.15 4.14 11.60
N ASP A 121 -3.01 4.40 12.91
CA ASP A 121 -3.66 3.61 13.95
C ASP A 121 -5.20 3.64 13.86
N ASN A 122 -5.84 2.55 14.31
CA ASN A 122 -7.29 2.44 14.45
C ASN A 122 -8.08 2.71 13.15
N VAL A 123 -7.48 2.46 12.00
CA VAL A 123 -8.16 2.60 10.70
C VAL A 123 -8.97 1.34 10.38
N TYR A 124 -10.19 1.54 9.89
CA TYR A 124 -11.01 0.48 9.30
C TYR A 124 -11.11 0.67 7.79
N ILE A 125 -10.71 -0.34 7.03
CA ILE A 125 -10.80 -0.35 5.57
C ILE A 125 -11.83 -1.41 5.18
N GLY A 126 -12.91 -0.97 4.52
CA GLY A 126 -13.99 -1.85 4.06
C GLY A 126 -13.53 -2.86 3.00
N ALA A 127 -14.40 -3.82 2.70
CA ALA A 127 -14.12 -4.83 1.67
C ALA A 127 -13.96 -4.18 0.27
N GLY A 128 -13.04 -4.71 -0.54
CA GLY A 128 -12.88 -4.30 -1.94
C GLY A 128 -12.41 -2.85 -2.15
N VAL A 129 -11.78 -2.24 -1.15
CA VAL A 129 -11.23 -0.89 -1.28
C VAL A 129 -9.95 -0.93 -2.14
N ASN A 130 -9.71 0.10 -2.93
CA ASN A 130 -8.46 0.31 -3.65
C ASN A 130 -7.74 1.54 -3.07
N ILE A 131 -6.50 1.38 -2.63
CA ILE A 131 -5.64 2.48 -2.15
C ILE A 131 -4.40 2.54 -3.04
N ILE A 132 -4.20 3.69 -3.69
CA ILE A 132 -3.07 3.87 -4.59
C ILE A 132 -1.85 4.50 -3.90
N ARG A 133 -0.71 4.41 -4.57
CA ARG A 133 0.58 4.94 -4.12
C ARG A 133 0.49 6.37 -3.58
N GLY A 134 1.22 6.63 -2.50
CA GLY A 134 1.38 7.98 -1.96
C GLY A 134 0.26 8.45 -1.04
N VAL A 135 -0.77 7.62 -0.82
CA VAL A 135 -1.88 7.95 0.08
C VAL A 135 -1.52 7.66 1.53
N THR A 136 -1.90 8.59 2.40
CA THR A 136 -1.99 8.42 3.85
C THR A 136 -3.46 8.35 4.28
N VAL A 137 -3.84 7.28 4.97
CA VAL A 137 -5.15 7.16 5.64
C VAL A 137 -4.97 7.47 7.12
N GLY A 138 -5.47 8.63 7.53
CA GLY A 138 -5.28 9.18 8.86
C GLY A 138 -5.98 8.38 9.97
N LYS A 139 -5.47 8.52 11.18
CA LYS A 139 -5.87 7.79 12.39
C LYS A 139 -7.37 7.85 12.65
N ASN A 140 -7.94 6.77 13.19
CA ASN A 140 -9.37 6.64 13.53
C ASN A 140 -10.33 6.86 12.33
N SER A 141 -9.87 6.63 11.10
CA SER A 141 -10.70 6.80 9.90
C SER A 141 -11.34 5.49 9.45
N ILE A 142 -12.48 5.62 8.77
CA ILE A 142 -13.23 4.52 8.17
C ILE A 142 -13.30 4.76 6.67
N ILE A 143 -12.82 3.79 5.89
CA ILE A 143 -13.00 3.76 4.44
C ILE A 143 -14.13 2.78 4.11
N GLY A 144 -15.20 3.28 3.49
CA GLY A 144 -16.34 2.43 3.11
C GLY A 144 -15.96 1.40 2.05
N ALA A 145 -16.69 0.27 2.03
CA ALA A 145 -16.47 -0.79 1.07
C ALA A 145 -16.53 -0.30 -0.40
N GLY A 146 -15.70 -0.88 -1.27
CA GLY A 146 -15.64 -0.57 -2.69
C GLY A 146 -15.04 0.80 -3.06
N SER A 147 -14.52 1.56 -2.09
CA SER A 147 -13.98 2.90 -2.34
C SER A 147 -12.65 2.88 -3.09
N VAL A 148 -12.35 3.94 -3.83
CA VAL A 148 -11.06 4.14 -4.52
C VAL A 148 -10.38 5.39 -3.96
N VAL A 149 -9.37 5.18 -3.14
CA VAL A 149 -8.67 6.23 -2.40
C VAL A 149 -7.45 6.68 -3.20
N ILE A 150 -7.56 7.88 -3.80
CA ILE A 150 -6.52 8.51 -4.63
C ILE A 150 -5.88 9.75 -4.00
N HIS A 151 -6.38 10.17 -2.84
CA HIS A 151 -5.90 11.30 -2.06
C HIS A 151 -5.85 10.91 -0.58
N ASP A 152 -5.06 11.64 0.19
CA ASP A 152 -4.98 11.44 1.64
C ASP A 152 -6.35 11.60 2.29
N ILE A 153 -6.61 10.76 3.29
CA ILE A 153 -7.82 10.82 4.11
C ILE A 153 -7.44 11.41 5.46
N PRO A 154 -7.98 12.57 5.86
CA PRO A 154 -7.69 13.17 7.15
C PRO A 154 -8.11 12.26 8.30
N GLN A 155 -7.43 12.38 9.46
CA GLN A 155 -7.82 11.67 10.68
C GLN A 155 -9.28 11.90 11.08
N ASN A 156 -9.87 10.90 11.75
CA ASN A 156 -11.26 10.89 12.21
C ASN A 156 -12.28 11.08 11.08
N SER A 157 -12.00 10.58 9.87
CA SER A 157 -12.90 10.73 8.73
C SER A 157 -13.62 9.44 8.37
N VAL A 158 -14.86 9.55 7.91
CA VAL A 158 -15.53 8.51 7.13
C VAL A 158 -15.45 8.92 5.66
N ALA A 159 -14.80 8.10 4.82
CA ALA A 159 -14.65 8.36 3.40
C ALA A 159 -15.23 7.23 2.55
N VAL A 160 -15.96 7.56 1.49
CA VAL A 160 -16.61 6.59 0.60
C VAL A 160 -16.55 7.01 -0.88
N GLY A 161 -16.67 6.05 -1.80
CA GLY A 161 -16.88 6.29 -3.23
C GLY A 161 -15.64 6.16 -4.12
N ASN A 162 -15.81 6.48 -5.41
CA ASN A 162 -14.77 6.47 -6.43
C ASN A 162 -14.83 7.79 -7.24
N PRO A 163 -13.92 8.76 -7.01
CA PRO A 163 -12.89 8.75 -5.97
C PRO A 163 -13.50 8.86 -4.56
N ALA A 164 -12.80 8.34 -3.56
CA ALA A 164 -13.22 8.38 -2.17
C ALA A 164 -13.26 9.83 -1.65
N LYS A 165 -14.40 10.23 -1.07
CA LYS A 165 -14.59 11.57 -0.48
C LYS A 165 -15.02 11.43 0.97
N VAL A 166 -14.51 12.34 1.82
CA VAL A 166 -14.95 12.44 3.21
C VAL A 166 -16.41 12.89 3.24
N ILE A 167 -17.25 12.13 3.95
CA ILE A 167 -18.70 12.41 4.07
C ILE A 167 -19.12 12.84 5.47
N LYS A 168 -18.34 12.49 6.50
CA LYS A 168 -18.57 12.90 7.90
C LYS A 168 -17.36 12.58 8.77
N SER A 169 -17.37 13.08 10.01
CA SER A 169 -16.41 12.69 11.04
C SER A 169 -16.79 11.35 11.67
N THR A 170 -15.80 10.55 12.07
CA THR A 170 -16.04 9.35 12.89
C THR A 170 -16.51 9.69 14.29
N LYS A 171 -16.25 10.92 14.78
CA LYS A 171 -16.76 11.41 16.06
C LYS A 171 -18.29 11.56 16.10
N ASP A 172 -18.93 11.66 14.94
CA ASP A 172 -20.38 11.82 14.82
C ASP A 172 -21.11 10.46 14.76
N LEU A 173 -20.37 9.34 14.77
CA LEU A 173 -20.94 8.00 14.80
C LEU A 173 -21.47 7.72 16.21
N LYS A 174 -22.78 7.51 16.31
CA LYS A 174 -23.40 6.93 17.51
C LYS A 174 -23.18 5.42 17.45
N LEU A 175 -22.18 4.93 18.17
CA LEU A 175 -21.89 3.51 18.35
C LEU A 175 -22.48 3.01 19.67
#